data_AF-A0A9P0ZDC6-F1
#
_entry.id   AF-A0A9P0ZDC6-F1
#
_cell.length_a   1.000
_cell.length_b   1.000
_cell.length_c   1.000
_cell.angle_alpha   90.00
_cell.angle_beta   90.00
_cell.angle_gamma   90.00
#
_symmetry.space_group_name_H-M   'P 1'
#
loop_
_entity.id
_entity.type
_entity.pdbx_description
1 polymer ?
#
loop_
_entity_poly.entity_id
_entity_poly.type
_entity_poly.pdbx_seq_one_letter_code
_entity_poly.pdbx_strand_id
1 'polypeptide(L)'
;MDDIGHASFTLWDKECSEILGKSAARLRREVMEKTGDPNHFPEEIEAVIEKKGLFKVQVKNKPEGCSYNGTSSFGVLSMFRDPAILAMYKSNEGETMEFDELEDK
;
A
#
# COMPACT_ATOMS: atom_id res chain seq x y z
N MET A 1 -4.89 0.75 9.32
CA MET A 1 -6.01 0.01 9.91
C MET A 1 -7.23 0.87 9.69
N ASP A 2 -8.26 0.29 9.06
CA ASP A 2 -9.57 0.92 8.97
C ASP A 2 -10.50 0.25 9.97
N ASP A 3 -11.75 0.70 9.98
CA ASP A 3 -12.74 0.33 10.98
C ASP A 3 -13.27 -1.11 10.74
N ILE A 4 -12.93 -1.69 9.59
CA ILE A 4 -13.43 -2.98 9.10
C ILE A 4 -12.34 -4.08 9.26
N GLY A 5 -11.06 -3.71 9.27
CA GLY A 5 -9.98 -4.60 9.69
C GLY A 5 -8.59 -4.23 9.17
N HIS A 6 -7.88 -5.27 8.73
CA HIS A 6 -6.50 -5.19 8.26
C HIS A 6 -6.36 -5.87 6.91
N ALA A 7 -5.71 -5.19 5.97
CA ALA A 7 -5.32 -5.74 4.69
C ALA A 7 -3.82 -5.52 4.45
N SER A 8 -3.18 -6.51 3.85
CA SER A 8 -1.77 -6.45 3.47
C SER A 8 -1.66 -6.01 2.02
N PHE A 9 -0.94 -4.92 1.78
CA PHE A 9 -0.70 -4.36 0.46
C PHE A 9 0.76 -4.44 0.09
N THR A 10 1.04 -4.75 -1.18
CA THR A 10 2.39 -4.72 -1.74
C THR A 10 2.57 -3.45 -2.56
N LEU A 11 3.60 -2.67 -2.24
CA LEU A 11 3.99 -1.46 -2.95
C LEU A 11 5.32 -1.72 -3.68
N TRP A 12 5.50 -1.15 -4.88
CA TRP A 12 6.76 -1.24 -5.60
C TRP A 12 7.63 0.00 -5.33
N ASP A 13 8.90 -0.07 -5.75
CA ASP A 13 9.88 0.99 -5.50
C ASP A 13 9.43 2.36 -6.03
N LYS A 14 8.69 2.38 -7.15
CA LYS A 14 8.17 3.61 -7.74
C LYS A 14 7.21 4.32 -6.78
N GLU A 15 6.23 3.61 -6.26
CA GLU A 15 5.24 4.14 -5.32
C GLU A 15 5.91 4.43 -3.98
N CYS A 16 6.76 3.55 -3.48
CA CYS A 16 7.52 3.76 -2.25
C CYS A 16 8.41 5.01 -2.31
N SER A 17 9.04 5.27 -3.46
CA SER A 17 9.90 6.45 -3.65
C SER A 17 9.12 7.76 -3.54
N GLU A 18 7.88 7.78 -4.00
CA GLU A 18 6.99 8.94 -3.87
C GLU A 18 6.58 9.17 -2.41
N ILE A 19 6.36 8.08 -1.65
CA ILE A 19 5.94 8.11 -0.25
C ILE A 19 7.09 8.53 0.67
N LEU A 20 8.27 7.95 0.45
CA LEU A 20 9.46 8.05 1.31
C LEU A 20 10.40 9.17 0.86
N GLY A 21 10.21 9.73 -0.34
CA GLY A 21 11.12 10.69 -0.96
C GLY A 21 12.47 10.11 -1.38
N LYS A 22 12.66 8.79 -1.22
CA LYS A 22 13.89 8.05 -1.53
C LYS A 22 13.53 6.67 -2.07
N SER A 23 14.32 6.18 -3.03
CA SER A 23 14.20 4.79 -3.48
C SER A 23 14.68 3.79 -2.44
N ALA A 24 14.14 2.59 -2.48
CA ALA A 24 14.52 1.47 -1.63
C ALA A 24 16.01 1.14 -1.78
N ALA A 25 16.56 1.27 -3.00
CA ALA A 25 17.98 1.06 -3.25
C ALA A 25 18.86 2.07 -2.49
N ARG A 26 18.42 3.34 -2.40
CA ARG A 26 19.12 4.38 -1.65
C ARG A 26 18.97 4.17 -0.15
N LEU A 27 17.76 3.88 0.32
CA LEU A 27 17.49 3.56 1.72
C LEU A 27 18.34 2.40 2.21
N ARG A 28 18.40 1.30 1.44
CA ARG A 28 19.23 0.14 1.76
C ARG A 28 20.71 0.51 1.89
N ARG A 29 21.23 1.34 0.99
CA ARG A 29 22.63 1.77 1.02
C ARG A 29 22.92 2.59 2.28
N GLU A 30 22.07 3.55 2.59
CA GLU A 30 22.23 4.41 3.78
C GLU A 30 22.19 3.59 5.08
N VAL A 31 21.30 2.59 5.19
CA VAL A 31 21.24 1.68 6.35
C VAL A 31 22.52 0.83 6.47
N MET A 32 22.98 0.26 5.35
CA MET A 32 24.21 -0.55 5.33
C MET A 32 25.46 0.28 5.64
N GLU A 33 25.51 1.54 5.21
CA GLU A 33 26.64 2.44 5.46
C GLU A 33 26.65 3.05 6.86
N LYS A 34 25.48 3.40 7.43
CA LYS A 34 25.39 4.09 8.72
C LYS A 34 25.50 3.18 9.92
N THR A 35 24.82 2.03 9.90
CA THR A 35 24.60 1.25 11.13
C THR A 35 25.27 -0.11 11.06
N GLY A 36 25.35 -0.72 9.87
CA GLY A 36 25.81 -2.11 9.70
C GLY A 36 24.93 -3.15 10.42
N ASP A 37 23.91 -2.70 11.15
CA ASP A 37 22.95 -3.52 11.89
C ASP A 37 21.74 -3.81 10.99
N PRO A 38 21.47 -5.08 10.65
CA PRO A 38 20.32 -5.46 9.84
C PRO A 38 18.97 -5.22 10.53
N ASN A 39 18.94 -4.95 11.84
CA ASN A 39 17.71 -4.66 12.59
C ASN A 39 17.41 -3.17 12.71
N HIS A 40 18.27 -2.30 12.18
CA HIS A 40 18.05 -0.86 12.22
C HIS A 40 17.24 -0.41 10.99
N PHE A 41 16.03 0.08 11.24
CA PHE A 41 15.17 0.60 10.18
C PHE A 41 15.48 2.07 9.91
N PRO A 42 15.44 2.52 8.64
CA PRO A 42 15.62 3.93 8.31
C PRO A 42 14.43 4.76 8.82
N GLU A 43 14.72 5.95 9.35
CA GLU A 43 13.74 6.90 9.91
C GLU A 43 12.61 7.23 8.91
N GLU A 44 12.89 7.18 7.61
CA GLU A 44 11.89 7.39 6.57
C GLU A 44 10.76 6.36 6.62
N ILE A 45 11.04 5.10 6.98
CA ILE A 45 10.02 4.06 7.14
C ILE A 45 9.16 4.37 8.37
N GLU A 46 9.79 4.80 9.47
CA GLU A 46 9.06 5.21 10.68
C GLU A 46 8.14 6.39 10.40
N ALA A 47 8.55 7.33 9.54
CA ALA A 47 7.74 8.49 9.15
C ALA A 47 6.48 8.14 8.32
N VAL A 48 6.34 6.89 7.86
CA VAL A 48 5.15 6.38 7.15
C VAL A 48 4.19 5.65 8.10
N ILE A 49 4.66 5.21 9.27
CA ILE A 49 3.83 4.55 10.28
C ILE A 49 2.70 5.50 10.69
N GLU A 50 1.51 4.95 10.90
CA GLU A 50 0.27 5.66 11.28
C GLU A 50 -0.24 6.74 10.30
N LYS A 51 0.35 6.86 9.11
CA LYS A 51 -0.15 7.81 8.10
C LYS A 51 -1.38 7.28 7.39
N LYS A 52 -2.38 8.15 7.26
CA LYS A 52 -3.58 7.91 6.46
C LYS A 52 -3.36 8.40 5.02
N GLY A 53 -3.92 7.67 4.07
CA GLY A 53 -3.78 7.96 2.64
C GLY A 53 -4.84 7.21 1.84
N LEU A 54 -5.12 7.68 0.63
CA LEU A 54 -6.00 6.99 -0.30
C LEU A 54 -5.14 6.12 -1.22
N PHE A 55 -5.48 4.83 -1.35
CA PHE A 55 -4.71 3.88 -2.15
C PHE A 55 -5.54 3.40 -3.33
N LYS A 56 -5.00 3.52 -4.54
CA LYS A 56 -5.54 2.82 -5.71
C LYS A 56 -4.96 1.41 -5.72
N VAL A 57 -5.78 0.41 -5.46
CA VAL A 57 -5.35 -0.99 -5.34
C VAL A 57 -5.79 -1.79 -6.57
N GLN A 58 -4.89 -2.61 -7.10
CA GLN A 58 -5.19 -3.66 -8.06
C GLN A 58 -5.27 -4.99 -7.32
N VAL A 59 -6.44 -5.63 -7.39
CA VAL A 59 -6.62 -6.99 -6.89
C VAL A 59 -6.28 -7.95 -8.02
N LYS A 60 -5.29 -8.82 -7.80
CA LYS A 60 -5.04 -9.95 -8.71
C LYS A 60 -5.50 -11.22 -8.04
N ASN A 61 -6.52 -11.83 -8.63
CA ASN A 61 -6.93 -13.18 -8.28
C ASN A 61 -5.85 -14.16 -8.73
N LYS A 62 -5.73 -15.25 -7.97
CA LYS A 62 -4.77 -16.31 -8.23
C LYS A 62 -4.97 -16.85 -9.65
N PRO A 63 -3.93 -16.87 -10.50
CA PRO A 63 -4.03 -17.53 -11.80
C PRO A 63 -4.22 -19.04 -11.60
N GLU A 64 -5.08 -19.65 -12.41
CA GLU A 64 -5.28 -21.09 -12.43
C GLU A 64 -3.94 -21.79 -12.69
N GLY A 65 -3.56 -22.71 -11.79
CA GLY A 65 -2.29 -23.46 -11.88
C GLY A 65 -1.15 -23.01 -10.96
N CYS A 66 -1.28 -21.91 -10.22
CA CYS A 66 -0.29 -21.55 -9.19
C CYS A 66 -0.41 -22.46 -7.95
N SER A 67 0.68 -23.13 -7.53
CA SER A 67 0.72 -23.95 -6.30
C SER A 67 0.81 -23.14 -5.00
N TYR A 68 0.85 -21.81 -5.09
CA TYR A 68 0.87 -20.93 -3.94
C TYR A 68 -0.51 -20.92 -3.27
N ASN A 69 -0.56 -21.31 -1.99
CA ASN A 69 -1.78 -21.39 -1.18
C ASN A 69 -2.12 -20.08 -0.45
N GLY A 70 -1.55 -18.95 -0.87
CA GLY A 70 -1.84 -17.64 -0.27
C GLY A 70 -3.11 -17.00 -0.82
N THR A 71 -3.69 -16.11 -0.01
CA THR A 71 -4.81 -15.22 -0.35
C THR A 71 -4.44 -14.28 -1.52
N SER A 72 -5.47 -13.77 -2.22
CA SER A 72 -5.31 -12.81 -3.31
C SER A 72 -4.34 -11.68 -2.95
N SER A 73 -3.43 -11.36 -3.88
CA SER A 73 -2.42 -10.32 -3.68
C SER A 73 -2.97 -8.95 -4.06
N PHE A 74 -2.80 -7.97 -3.18
CA PHE A 74 -3.22 -6.59 -3.37
C PHE A 74 -2.00 -5.71 -3.72
N GLY A 75 -1.91 -5.27 -4.97
CA GLY A 75 -0.86 -4.35 -5.41
C GLY A 75 -1.35 -2.91 -5.36
N VAL A 76 -0.57 -2.00 -4.77
CA VAL A 76 -0.87 -0.55 -4.86
C VAL A 76 -0.32 -0.01 -6.16
N LEU A 77 -1.16 0.67 -6.93
CA LEU A 77 -0.80 1.35 -8.17
C LEU A 77 -0.39 2.81 -7.95
N SER A 78 -1.01 3.46 -6.98
CA SER A 78 -0.79 4.87 -6.67
C SER A 78 -1.37 5.20 -5.31
N MET A 79 -0.80 6.21 -4.65
CA MET A 79 -1.25 6.70 -3.36
C MET A 79 -1.46 8.22 -3.43
N PHE A 80 -2.60 8.69 -2.96
CA PHE A 80 -2.92 10.11 -2.86
C PHE A 80 -2.89 10.56 -1.40
N ARG A 81 -2.20 11.68 -1.15
CA ARG A 81 -2.04 12.31 0.17
C ARG A 81 -2.47 13.77 0.21
N ASP A 82 -3.07 14.28 -0.86
CA ASP A 82 -3.56 15.66 -0.90
C ASP A 82 -4.66 15.86 0.18
N PRO A 83 -4.49 16.82 1.10
CA PRO A 83 -5.47 17.10 2.15
C PRO A 83 -6.88 17.39 1.62
N ALA A 84 -7.01 18.00 0.44
CA ALA A 84 -8.30 18.30 -0.19
C ALA A 84 -8.99 17.03 -0.67
N ILE A 85 -8.25 16.11 -1.28
CA ILE A 85 -8.77 14.80 -1.70
C ILE A 85 -9.13 13.98 -0.47
N LEU A 86 -8.26 13.94 0.55
CA LEU A 86 -8.56 13.23 1.80
C LEU A 86 -9.80 13.78 2.49
N ALA A 87 -10.06 15.08 2.44
CA ALA A 87 -11.27 15.67 3.01
C ALA A 87 -12.55 15.23 2.28
N MET A 88 -12.51 15.06 0.95
CA MET A 88 -13.67 14.58 0.17
C MET A 88 -14.07 13.16 0.55
N TYR A 89 -13.09 12.30 0.85
CA TYR A 89 -13.33 10.90 1.22
C TYR A 89 -13.58 10.69 2.72
N LYS A 90 -13.40 11.71 3.57
CA LYS A 90 -13.79 11.66 5.00
C LYS A 90 -15.30 11.74 5.20
N SER A 91 -16.07 12.18 4.20
CA SER A 91 -17.51 12.45 4.34
C SER A 91 -18.41 11.27 3.95
N ASN A 92 -17.86 10.17 3.44
CA ASN A 92 -18.64 9.00 2.98
C ASN A 92 -18.48 7.78 3.90
N GLU A 93 -18.50 8.00 5.21
CA GLU A 93 -18.73 6.93 6.19
C GLU A 93 -20.18 6.42 6.06
N GLY A 94 -20.48 5.62 5.02
CA GLY A 94 -21.83 5.04 4.90
C GLY A 94 -22.26 4.44 3.57
N GLU A 95 -21.55 4.63 2.46
CA GLU A 95 -21.97 4.05 1.17
C GLU A 95 -20.97 2.98 0.71
N THR A 96 -21.23 1.74 1.14
CA THR A 96 -20.79 0.53 0.43
C THR A 96 -21.25 0.64 -1.02
N MET A 97 -20.34 0.92 -1.93
CA MET A 97 -20.59 0.73 -3.36
C MET A 97 -20.73 -0.78 -3.60
N GLU A 98 -21.96 -1.25 -3.73
CA GLU A 98 -22.26 -2.58 -4.27
C GLU A 98 -21.71 -2.62 -5.71
N PHE A 99 -20.76 -3.53 -5.95
CA PHE A 99 -20.38 -3.89 -7.30
C PHE A 99 -21.44 -4.85 -7.82
N ASP A 100 -22.26 -4.40 -8.76
CA ASP A 100 -23.12 -5.29 -9.54
C ASP A 100 -22.22 -6.30 -10.26
N GLU A 101 -22.36 -7.57 -9.88
CA GLU A 101 -21.84 -8.71 -10.63
C GLU A 101 -22.51 -8.71 -12.01
N LEU A 102 -21.80 -8.22 -13.02
CA LEU A 102 -22.11 -8.52 -14.41
C LEU A 102 -21.79 -10.01 -14.64
N GLU A 103 -22.77 -10.87 -14.37
CA GLU A 103 -22.83 -12.24 -14.91
C GLU A 103 -22.85 -12.16 -16.44
N ASP A 104 -21.71 -12.43 -17.07
CA ASP A 104 -21.67 -12.76 -18.49
C ASP A 104 -22.30 -14.15 -18.70
N LYS A 105 -23.24 -14.17 -19.66
CA LYS A 105 -24.22 -15.21 -19.96
C LYS A 105 -23.71 -16.27 -20.94
#